data_AF-A0A699WH71-F1
#
_entry.id   AF-A0A699WH71-F1
#
_cell.length_a   1.000
_cell.length_b   1.000
_cell.length_c   1.000
_cell.angle_alpha   90.00
_cell.angle_beta   90.00
_cell.angle_gamma   90.00
#
_symmetry.space_group_name_H-M   'P 1'
#
loop_
_entity.id
_entity.type
_entity.pdbx_description
1 polymer ?
#
loop_
_entity_poly.entity_id
_entity_poly.type
_entity_poly.pdbx_seq_one_letter_code
_entity_poly.pdbx_strand_id
1 'polypeptide(L)'
;AAPGAAAFGADAALAFARQQAPNAESYSVQLPKEPTGSIQVGILRHGAITERATDDVYFDQHTGQVLRQQAYAKKPVGQRIRGLFKPIHTGAIFGWPSKMLALVIVMLGVTFPITGTILWLNRTRKSKKKGQPRMASVA
;
A
#
# COMPACT_ATOMS: atom_id res chain seq x y z
N ALA A 1 -4.30 19.23 -26.63
CA ALA A 1 -3.97 20.07 -25.48
C ALA A 1 -5.12 21.03 -25.26
N ALA A 2 -5.91 20.86 -24.21
CA ALA A 2 -6.99 21.78 -23.87
C ALA A 2 -6.44 22.83 -22.88
N PRO A 3 -6.56 24.14 -23.21
CA PRO A 3 -5.99 25.24 -22.43
C PRO A 3 -6.76 25.44 -21.11
N GLY A 4 -6.07 26.01 -20.13
CA GLY A 4 -6.58 26.27 -18.79
C GLY A 4 -7.90 27.05 -18.79
N ALA A 5 -8.96 26.40 -18.33
CA ALA A 5 -10.11 27.09 -17.79
C ALA A 5 -9.79 27.43 -16.33
N ALA A 6 -10.08 28.66 -15.91
CA ALA A 6 -9.90 29.17 -14.56
C ALA A 6 -10.87 28.49 -13.57
N ALA A 7 -10.67 27.18 -13.38
CA ALA A 7 -11.25 26.36 -12.33
C ALA A 7 -10.46 26.62 -11.04
N PHE A 8 -11.10 26.53 -9.87
CA PHE A 8 -10.44 26.66 -8.56
C PHE A 8 -9.15 25.83 -8.56
N GLY A 9 -8.01 26.52 -8.58
CA GLY A 9 -6.73 25.90 -8.81
C GLY A 9 -6.36 24.95 -7.67
N ALA A 10 -5.65 23.87 -7.98
CA ALA A 10 -5.10 22.97 -6.99
C ALA A 10 -4.26 23.73 -5.92
N ASP A 11 -3.61 24.82 -6.33
CA ASP A 11 -2.85 25.69 -5.43
C ASP A 11 -3.73 26.46 -4.44
N ALA A 12 -4.93 26.90 -4.86
CA ALA A 12 -5.88 27.56 -3.96
C ALA A 12 -6.46 26.58 -2.94
N ALA A 13 -6.76 25.34 -3.38
CA ALA A 13 -7.19 24.26 -2.50
C ALA A 13 -6.11 23.94 -1.43
N LEU A 14 -4.85 23.89 -1.86
CA LEU A 14 -3.72 23.65 -0.98
C LEU A 14 -3.49 24.82 -0.01
N ALA A 15 -3.63 26.07 -0.46
CA ALA A 15 -3.50 27.25 0.39
C ALA A 15 -4.56 27.26 1.50
N PHE A 16 -5.80 26.92 1.17
CA PHE A 16 -6.87 26.77 2.17
C PHE A 16 -6.53 25.68 3.20
N ALA A 17 -6.08 24.50 2.73
CA ALA A 17 -5.70 23.41 3.62
C ALA A 17 -4.54 23.78 4.56
N ARG A 18 -3.57 24.56 4.07
CA ARG A 18 -2.45 25.08 4.88
C ARG A 18 -2.89 26.07 5.95
N GLN A 19 -3.86 26.94 5.65
CA GLN A 19 -4.45 27.83 6.67
C GLN A 19 -5.21 27.04 7.74
N GLN A 20 -5.91 25.97 7.35
CA GLN A 20 -6.67 25.15 8.29
C GLN A 20 -5.80 24.32 9.24
N ALA A 21 -4.60 23.91 8.80
CA ALA A 21 -3.75 23.01 9.57
C ALA A 21 -2.25 23.31 9.40
N PRO A 22 -1.75 24.49 9.84
CA PRO A 22 -0.37 24.92 9.58
C PRO A 22 0.70 23.94 10.10
N ASN A 23 0.37 23.14 11.12
CA ASN A 23 1.25 22.13 11.72
C ASN A 23 1.05 20.71 11.15
N ALA A 24 0.47 20.59 9.95
CA ALA A 24 0.34 19.30 9.28
C ALA A 24 1.71 18.78 8.82
N GLU A 25 1.90 17.46 8.90
CA GLU A 25 3.12 16.77 8.50
C GLU A 25 3.22 16.65 6.98
N SER A 26 2.09 16.41 6.30
CA SER A 26 2.04 16.42 4.84
C SER A 26 0.65 16.80 4.32
N TYR A 27 0.65 17.31 3.08
CA TYR A 27 -0.56 17.62 2.32
C TYR A 27 -0.52 16.82 1.02
N SER A 28 -1.64 16.20 0.68
CA SER A 28 -1.82 15.48 -0.59
C SER A 28 -2.98 16.12 -1.33
N VAL A 29 -2.75 16.50 -2.59
CA VAL A 29 -3.81 17.04 -3.45
C VAL A 29 -4.09 16.03 -4.55
N GLN A 30 -5.32 15.59 -4.64
CA GLN A 30 -5.80 14.73 -5.71
C GLN A 30 -6.66 15.56 -6.66
N LEU A 31 -6.16 15.72 -7.88
CA LEU A 31 -6.90 16.38 -8.92
C LEU A 31 -8.01 15.46 -9.45
N PRO A 32 -9.17 16.02 -9.78
CA PRO A 32 -10.25 15.29 -10.42
C PRO A 32 -9.80 14.78 -11.80
N LYS A 33 -10.13 13.52 -12.09
CA LYS A 33 -9.87 12.92 -13.40
C LYS A 33 -10.95 13.26 -14.43
N GLU A 34 -12.14 13.64 -13.97
CA GLU A 34 -13.30 13.92 -14.80
C GLU A 34 -13.76 15.38 -14.63
N PRO A 35 -14.41 15.97 -15.65
CA PRO A 35 -14.92 17.35 -15.62
C PRO A 35 -16.00 17.63 -14.57
N THR A 36 -16.57 16.60 -13.95
CA THR A 36 -17.54 16.66 -12.85
C THR A 36 -16.92 16.29 -11.50
N GLY A 37 -15.62 15.99 -11.49
CA GLY A 37 -14.91 15.59 -10.28
C GLY A 37 -14.69 16.74 -9.30
N SER A 38 -14.39 16.38 -8.06
CA SER A 38 -13.98 17.32 -7.01
C SER A 38 -12.47 17.23 -6.77
N ILE A 39 -11.87 18.35 -6.36
CA ILE A 39 -10.49 18.37 -5.87
C ILE A 39 -10.49 17.90 -4.43
N GLN A 40 -9.75 16.83 -4.13
CA GLN A 40 -9.60 16.33 -2.76
C GLN A 40 -8.25 16.76 -2.21
N VAL A 41 -8.24 17.36 -1.02
CA VAL A 41 -7.04 17.66 -0.26
C VAL A 41 -7.02 16.83 1.01
N GLY A 42 -6.07 15.92 1.10
CA GLY A 42 -5.79 15.13 2.28
C GLY A 42 -4.72 15.80 3.16
N ILE A 43 -5.06 16.12 4.40
CA ILE A 43 -4.20 16.72 5.41
C ILE A 43 -3.76 15.64 6.41
N LEU A 44 -2.47 15.31 6.44
CA LEU A 44 -1.90 14.42 7.44
C LEU A 44 -1.39 15.25 8.61
N ARG A 45 -2.05 15.14 9.78
CA ARG A 45 -1.60 15.84 10.98
C ARG A 45 -0.40 15.14 11.63
N HIS A 46 0.44 15.93 12.29
CA HIS A 46 1.55 15.41 13.09
C HIS A 46 1.05 14.44 14.18
N GLY A 47 1.73 13.30 14.35
CA GLY A 47 1.33 12.26 15.30
C GLY A 47 0.19 11.35 14.82
N ALA A 48 -0.12 11.36 13.52
CA ALA A 48 -1.07 10.44 12.92
C ALA A 48 -0.65 8.97 13.13
N ILE A 49 -1.58 8.11 13.56
CA ILE A 49 -1.32 6.69 13.82
C ILE A 49 -0.86 5.91 12.58
N THR A 50 -1.21 6.38 11.39
CA THR A 50 -0.83 5.78 10.10
C THR A 50 -0.75 6.85 9.02
N GLU A 51 0.00 6.56 7.95
CA GLU A 51 0.07 7.41 6.74
C GLU A 51 -1.30 7.69 6.09
N ARG A 52 -2.33 6.90 6.42
CA ARG A 52 -3.70 7.04 5.89
C ARG A 52 -4.67 7.67 6.89
N ALA A 53 -4.18 8.10 8.06
CA ALA A 53 -4.98 8.82 9.06
C ALA A 53 -5.09 10.31 8.73
N THR A 54 -5.52 10.57 7.49
CA THR A 54 -5.60 11.88 6.85
C THR A 54 -7.01 12.44 6.97
N ASP A 55 -7.14 13.73 7.24
CA ASP A 55 -8.39 14.48 7.12
C ASP A 55 -8.60 14.89 5.66
N ASP A 56 -9.76 14.60 5.09
CA ASP A 56 -10.03 14.89 3.68
C ASP A 56 -10.98 16.08 3.54
N VAL A 57 -10.63 17.02 2.67
CA VAL A 57 -11.48 18.14 2.26
C VAL A 57 -11.72 18.07 0.76
N TYR A 58 -12.98 18.13 0.35
CA TYR A 58 -13.42 18.07 -1.04
C TYR A 58 -13.89 19.45 -1.48
N PHE A 59 -13.35 19.92 -2.59
CA PHE A 59 -13.67 21.21 -3.21
C PHE A 59 -14.32 20.99 -4.57
N ASP A 60 -15.30 21.81 -4.89
CA ASP A 60 -15.83 21.92 -6.24
C ASP A 60 -14.78 22.57 -7.15
N GLN A 61 -14.46 21.92 -8.25
CA GLN A 61 -13.38 22.37 -9.13
C GLN A 61 -13.73 23.66 -9.89
N HIS A 62 -15.01 23.98 -10.09
CA HIS A 62 -15.43 25.13 -10.90
C HIS A 62 -15.65 26.37 -10.02
N THR A 63 -16.22 26.17 -8.83
CA THR A 63 -16.62 27.25 -7.91
C THR A 63 -15.67 27.44 -6.73
N GLY A 64 -14.84 26.44 -6.41
CA GLY A 64 -13.98 26.45 -5.24
C GLY A 64 -14.71 26.28 -3.91
N GLN A 65 -16.01 25.97 -3.93
CA GLN A 65 -16.78 25.75 -2.72
C GLN A 65 -16.37 24.43 -2.06
N VAL A 66 -16.35 24.43 -0.72
CA VAL A 66 -16.13 23.23 0.06
C VAL A 66 -17.38 22.36 -0.01
N LEU A 67 -17.30 21.24 -0.73
CA LEU A 67 -18.39 20.28 -0.86
C LEU A 67 -18.50 19.40 0.39
N ARG A 68 -17.36 19.00 0.97
CA ARG A 68 -17.34 18.07 2.10
C ARG A 68 -16.03 18.18 2.88
N GLN A 69 -16.13 18.16 4.21
CA GLN A 69 -14.99 17.96 5.11
C GLN A 69 -15.20 16.69 5.91
N GLN A 70 -14.23 15.78 5.85
CA GLN A 70 -14.27 14.51 6.55
C GLN A 70 -13.00 14.33 7.37
N ALA A 71 -13.09 14.68 8.66
CA ALA A 71 -12.05 14.38 9.63
C ALA A 71 -11.90 12.86 9.78
N TYR A 72 -10.66 12.39 9.92
CA TYR A 72 -10.33 10.99 10.14
C TYR A 72 -11.09 10.42 11.36
N ALA A 73 -11.19 11.21 12.44
CA ALA A 73 -11.92 10.87 13.66
C ALA A 73 -13.44 10.74 13.48
N LYS A 74 -14.01 11.19 12.35
CA LYS A 74 -15.43 11.00 11.99
C LYS A 74 -15.62 9.98 10.86
N LYS A 75 -14.55 9.39 10.32
CA LYS A 75 -14.66 8.33 9.30
C LYS A 75 -15.26 7.06 9.91
N PRO A 76 -16.08 6.30 9.15
CA PRO A 76 -16.57 4.98 9.57
C PRO A 76 -15.42 4.06 9.98
N VAL A 77 -15.65 3.23 11.00
CA VAL A 77 -14.64 2.28 11.51
C VAL A 77 -14.10 1.38 10.40
N GLY A 78 -14.96 0.93 9.47
CA GLY A 78 -14.55 0.13 8.32
C GLY A 78 -13.56 0.83 7.39
N GLN A 79 -13.70 2.15 7.18
CA GLN A 79 -12.74 2.93 6.39
C GLN A 79 -11.40 3.08 7.13
N ARG A 80 -11.43 3.22 8.46
CA ARG A 80 -10.21 3.27 9.27
C ARG A 80 -9.46 1.94 9.23
N ILE A 81 -10.16 0.82 9.41
CA ILE A 81 -9.58 -0.54 9.33
C ILE A 81 -8.94 -0.77 7.95
N ARG A 82 -9.62 -0.38 6.86
CA ARG A 82 -9.05 -0.48 5.52
C ARG A 82 -7.77 0.34 5.37
N GLY A 83 -7.69 1.50 6.04
CA GLY A 83 -6.48 2.31 6.12
C GLY A 83 -5.31 1.61 6.83
N LEU A 84 -5.59 0.67 7.73
CA LEU A 84 -4.59 -0.13 8.44
C LEU A 84 -4.02 -1.29 7.59
N PHE A 85 -4.71 -1.71 6.53
CA PHE A 85 -4.25 -2.85 5.72
C PHE A 85 -2.90 -2.60 5.06
N LYS A 86 -2.66 -1.38 4.55
CA LYS A 86 -1.36 -1.01 3.95
C LYS A 86 -0.21 -1.10 4.97
N PRO A 87 -0.27 -0.43 6.14
CA PRO A 87 0.81 -0.51 7.13
C PRO A 87 0.96 -1.91 7.76
N ILE A 88 -0.11 -2.71 7.85
CA ILE A 88 -0.01 -4.13 8.26
C ILE A 88 0.74 -4.94 7.19
N HIS A 89 0.35 -4.79 5.92
CA HIS A 89 0.95 -5.52 4.81
C HIS A 89 2.45 -5.20 4.64
N THR A 90 2.83 -3.94 4.80
CA THR A 90 4.24 -3.53 4.74
C THR A 90 5.01 -3.78 6.04
N GLY A 91 4.36 -4.26 7.10
CA GLY A 91 4.97 -4.46 8.41
C GLY A 91 5.43 -3.14 9.07
N ALA A 92 4.86 -2.00 8.69
CA ALA A 92 5.20 -0.69 9.24
C ALA A 92 4.49 -0.39 10.56
N ILE A 93 3.48 -1.19 10.96
CA ILE A 93 2.58 -0.86 12.07
C ILE A 93 3.24 -0.85 13.46
N PHE A 94 4.32 -1.58 13.67
CA PHE A 94 5.09 -1.61 14.93
C PHE A 94 6.53 -1.09 14.77
N GLY A 95 6.89 -0.49 13.64
CA GLY A 95 8.23 0.03 13.42
C GLY A 95 9.28 -1.06 13.16
N TRP A 96 10.33 -1.10 13.98
CA TRP A 96 11.48 -2.01 13.78
C TRP A 96 11.22 -3.47 14.19
N PRO A 97 10.52 -3.79 15.30
CA PRO A 97 10.17 -5.16 15.66
C PRO A 97 9.42 -5.94 14.57
N SER A 98 8.44 -5.30 13.90
CA SER A 98 7.70 -5.92 12.81
C SER A 98 8.58 -6.20 11.58
N LYS A 99 9.60 -5.37 11.33
CA LYS A 99 10.58 -5.61 10.27
C LYS A 99 11.49 -6.80 10.59
N MET A 100 11.91 -6.97 11.85
CA MET A 100 12.67 -8.14 12.28
C MET A 100 11.86 -9.43 12.14
N LEU A 101 10.58 -9.40 12.50
CA LEU A 101 9.70 -10.55 12.30
C LEU A 101 9.52 -10.87 10.81
N ALA A 102 9.30 -9.85 9.98
CA ALA A 102 9.19 -10.03 8.52
C ALA A 102 10.46 -10.64 7.91
N LEU A 103 11.64 -10.24 8.39
CA LEU A 103 12.93 -10.81 7.97
C LEU A 103 13.01 -12.31 8.26
N VAL A 104 12.62 -12.73 9.48
CA VAL A 104 12.62 -14.15 9.87
C VAL A 104 11.65 -14.94 9.01
N ILE A 105 10.44 -14.42 8.78
CA ILE A 105 9.41 -15.07 7.95
C ILE A 105 9.92 -15.26 6.51
N VAL A 106 10.55 -14.22 5.94
CA VAL A 106 11.13 -14.31 4.59
C VAL A 106 12.28 -15.32 4.52
N MET A 107 13.18 -15.36 5.51
CA MET A 107 14.26 -16.36 5.54
C MET A 107 13.72 -17.79 5.54
N LEU A 108 12.68 -18.06 6.34
CA LEU A 108 12.01 -19.36 6.35
C LEU A 108 11.31 -19.62 5.01
N GLY A 109 10.61 -18.62 4.48
CA GLY A 109 9.93 -18.67 3.18
C GLY A 109 10.88 -18.99 2.01
N VAL A 110 12.09 -18.46 2.02
CA VAL A 110 13.14 -18.74 1.01
C VAL A 110 13.72 -20.15 1.18
N THR A 111 13.69 -20.71 2.38
CA THR A 111 14.18 -22.08 2.62
C THR A 111 13.26 -23.14 2.00
N PHE A 112 11.95 -22.88 1.91
CA PHE A 112 10.98 -23.79 1.30
C PHE A 112 11.25 -24.10 -0.19
N PRO A 113 11.42 -23.12 -1.10
CA PRO A 113 11.74 -23.40 -2.49
C PRO A 113 13.12 -24.06 -2.62
N ILE A 114 14.13 -23.66 -1.83
CA ILE A 114 15.46 -24.29 -1.86
C ILE A 114 15.36 -25.78 -1.54
N THR A 115 14.75 -26.12 -0.41
CA THR A 115 14.58 -27.51 0.03
C THR A 115 13.68 -28.31 -0.91
N GLY A 116 12.59 -27.70 -1.39
CA GLY A 116 11.70 -28.30 -2.39
C GLY A 116 12.42 -28.65 -3.70
N THR A 117 13.25 -27.75 -4.22
CA THR A 117 14.06 -27.99 -5.42
C THR A 117 15.09 -29.10 -5.19
N ILE A 118 15.78 -29.13 -4.05
CA ILE A 118 16.73 -30.19 -3.70
C ILE A 118 16.03 -31.56 -3.65
N LEU A 119 14.88 -31.65 -2.98
CA LEU A 119 14.08 -32.87 -2.89
C LEU A 119 13.60 -33.35 -4.26
N TRP A 120 13.15 -32.43 -5.11
CA TRP A 120 12.71 -32.72 -6.48
C TRP A 120 13.85 -33.26 -7.35
N LEU A 121 15.03 -32.64 -7.30
CA LEU A 121 16.23 -33.10 -8.02
C LEU A 121 16.71 -34.48 -7.52
N ASN A 122 16.65 -34.72 -6.21
CA ASN A 122 17.05 -36.01 -5.63
C ASN A 122 16.09 -37.14 -6.05
N ARG A 123 14.77 -36.87 -6.07
CA ARG A 123 13.75 -37.83 -6.53
C ARG A 123 13.90 -38.16 -8.02
N THR A 124 14.08 -37.16 -8.87
CA THR A 124 14.23 -37.36 -10.33
C THR A 124 15.53 -38.09 -10.69
N ARG A 125 16.65 -37.80 -10.01
CA ARG A 125 17.93 -38.51 -10.23
C ARG A 125 17.91 -39.96 -9.74
N LYS A 126 17.27 -40.25 -8.60
CA LYS A 126 17.14 -41.63 -8.08
C LYS A 126 16.21 -42.50 -8.93
N SER A 127 15.17 -41.90 -9.55
CA SER A 127 14.28 -42.64 -10.46
C SER A 127 15.00 -43.17 -11.70
N LYS A 128 16.07 -42.51 -12.17
CA LYS A 128 16.87 -42.98 -13.32
C LYS A 128 17.78 -44.17 -13.00
N LYS A 129 18.09 -44.45 -11.73
CA LYS A 129 18.99 -45.56 -11.32
C LYS A 129 18.29 -46.91 -11.11
N LYS A 130 16.96 -46.97 -11.15
CA LYS A 130 16.18 -48.20 -10.89
C LYS A 130 15.96 -49.08 -12.14
N GLY A 131 16.76 -48.90 -13.19
CA GLY A 131 16.60 -49.55 -14.49
C GLY A 131 17.80 -50.36 -14.97
N GLN A 132 18.56 -51.01 -14.08
CA GLN A 132 19.47 -52.09 -14.50
C GLN A 132 18.95 -53.43 -13.97
N PRO A 133 18.32 -54.26 -14.82
CA PRO A 133 18.05 -55.63 -14.45
C PRO A 133 19.39 -56.36 -14.38
N ARG A 134 19.80 -56.79 -13.19
CA ARG A 134 20.84 -57.82 -13.06
C ARG A 134 20.24 -59.13 -13.54
N MET A 135 20.35 -59.44 -14.82
CA MET A 135 20.14 -60.81 -15.28
C MET A 135 21.46 -61.56 -15.09
N ALA A 136 21.41 -62.54 -14.19
CA ALA A 136 22.50 -63.41 -13.81
C ALA A 136 23.04 -64.15 -15.04
N SER A 137 24.37 -64.20 -15.17
CA SER A 137 25.04 -65.15 -16.04
C SER A 137 24.73 -66.56 -15.53
N VAL A 138 23.94 -67.31 -16.29
CA VAL A 138 23.81 -68.75 -16.09
C VAL A 138 24.80 -69.42 -17.04
N ALA A 139 25.70 -70.21 -16.44
CA ALA A 139 26.74 -71.01 -17.07
C ALA A 139 26.18 -72.31 -17.66
#